data_AF-A0A093UKA5-F1
#
_entry.id   AF-A0A093UKA5-F1
#
_cell.length_a   1.000
_cell.length_b   1.000
_cell.length_c   1.000
_cell.angle_alpha   90.00
_cell.angle_beta   90.00
_cell.angle_gamma   90.00
#
_symmetry.space_group_name_H-M   'P 1'
#
loop_
_entity.id
_entity.type
_entity.pdbx_description
1 polymer ?
#
loop_
_entity_poly.entity_id
_entity_poly.type
_entity_poly.pdbx_seq_one_letter_code
_entity_poly.pdbx_strand_id
1 'polypeptide(L)'
;MVSPPDYSDAFNLVDKDTKTLEKCIAARIEGYSDLYDDELWLLFQQEFVLWTEQHLRQAPMPSLFKLRKTLRSNGVYVAKDQRHPAIPLAEARAEAERHQWTE
;
A
#
# COMPACT_ATOMS: atom_id res chain seq x y z
N MET A 1 -2.09 -27.82 7.43
CA MET A 1 -1.88 -26.71 6.50
C MET A 1 -2.47 -25.47 7.14
N VAL A 2 -1.66 -24.44 7.41
CA VAL A 2 -2.16 -23.18 7.96
C VAL A 2 -2.69 -22.40 6.76
N SER A 3 -4.00 -22.12 6.73
CA SER A 3 -4.57 -21.24 5.72
C SER A 3 -3.83 -19.90 5.75
N PRO A 4 -3.51 -19.30 4.58
CA PRO A 4 -2.97 -17.94 4.55
C PRO A 4 -3.89 -17.03 5.37
N PRO A 5 -3.33 -16.10 6.17
CA PRO A 5 -4.16 -15.12 6.85
C PRO A 5 -4.99 -14.38 5.81
N ASP A 6 -6.30 -14.31 6.04
CA ASP A 6 -7.21 -13.53 5.21
C ASP A 6 -6.92 -12.04 5.47
N TYR A 7 -6.32 -11.38 4.48
CA TYR A 7 -5.97 -9.95 4.49
C TYR A 7 -6.95 -9.11 3.65
N SER A 8 -8.14 -9.66 3.35
CA SER A 8 -9.23 -8.99 2.63
C SER A 8 -9.70 -7.70 3.30
N ASP A 9 -10.63 -6.99 2.66
CA ASP A 9 -11.22 -5.71 3.09
C ASP A 9 -11.75 -5.68 4.53
N ALA A 10 -11.94 -6.85 5.16
CA ALA A 10 -12.31 -7.01 6.57
C ALA A 10 -11.12 -6.99 7.55
N PHE A 11 -9.88 -6.71 7.09
CA PHE A 11 -8.69 -6.71 7.93
C PHE A 11 -8.74 -5.59 8.98
N ASN A 12 -9.00 -5.97 10.23
CA ASN A 12 -8.97 -5.04 11.37
C ASN A 12 -7.53 -4.62 11.68
N LEU A 13 -7.25 -3.33 11.57
CA LEU A 13 -5.94 -2.72 11.81
C LEU A 13 -5.66 -2.40 13.29
N VAL A 14 -6.69 -2.45 14.14
CA VAL A 14 -6.57 -2.12 15.57
C VAL A 14 -5.71 -3.17 16.27
N ASP A 15 -4.77 -2.70 17.09
CA ASP A 15 -3.84 -3.50 17.93
C ASP A 15 -2.96 -4.50 17.16
N LYS A 16 -2.70 -4.26 15.87
CA LYS A 16 -1.78 -5.09 15.09
C LYS A 16 -0.33 -4.73 15.36
N ASP A 17 0.48 -5.74 15.62
CA ASP A 17 1.93 -5.56 15.76
C ASP A 17 2.59 -5.25 14.41
N THR A 18 3.78 -4.65 14.48
CA THR A 18 4.59 -4.28 13.31
C THR A 18 4.84 -5.45 12.36
N LYS A 19 5.02 -6.68 12.86
CA LYS A 19 5.30 -7.86 12.05
C LYS A 19 4.07 -8.32 11.25
N THR A 20 2.89 -8.13 11.81
CA THR A 20 1.61 -8.43 11.17
C THR A 20 1.34 -7.43 10.05
N LEU A 21 1.59 -6.14 10.30
CA LEU A 21 1.49 -5.10 9.27
C LEU A 21 2.49 -5.34 8.13
N GLU A 22 3.73 -5.73 8.44
CA GLU A 22 4.74 -6.10 7.45
C GLU A 22 4.28 -7.24 6.55
N LYS A 23 3.76 -8.32 7.13
CA LYS A 23 3.26 -9.48 6.37
C LYS A 23 2.06 -9.12 5.51
N CYS A 24 1.15 -8.27 6.00
CA CYS A 24 0.00 -7.80 5.23
C CYS A 24 0.45 -7.01 4.01
N ILE A 25 1.36 -6.05 4.18
CA ILE A 25 1.92 -5.27 3.06
C ILE A 25 2.67 -6.18 2.08
N ALA A 26 3.45 -7.16 2.56
CA ALA A 26 4.16 -8.09 1.71
C ALA A 26 3.22 -8.95 0.86
N ALA A 27 2.15 -9.49 1.45
CA ALA A 27 1.16 -10.30 0.73
C ALA A 27 0.45 -9.50 -0.37
N ARG A 28 0.12 -8.23 -0.11
CA ARG A 28 -0.49 -7.33 -1.12
C ARG A 28 0.46 -7.02 -2.26
N ILE A 29 1.73 -6.74 -1.95
CA ILE A 29 2.77 -6.51 -2.98
C ILE A 29 2.93 -7.74 -3.89
N GLU A 30 2.80 -8.96 -3.36
CA GLU A 30 2.83 -10.18 -4.18
C GLU A 30 1.65 -10.25 -5.16
N GLY A 31 0.47 -9.79 -4.76
CA GLY A 31 -0.71 -9.68 -5.64
C GLY A 31 -0.59 -8.61 -6.73
N TYR A 32 0.40 -7.73 -6.66
CA TYR A 32 0.59 -6.62 -7.62
C TYR A 32 1.50 -6.97 -8.79
N SER A 33 2.11 -8.17 -8.84
CA SER A 33 3.16 -8.52 -9.81
C SER A 33 2.76 -8.29 -11.27
N ASP A 34 1.52 -8.57 -11.60
CA ASP A 34 0.99 -8.58 -12.98
C ASP A 34 -0.09 -7.51 -13.21
N LEU A 35 -0.24 -6.57 -12.25
CA LEU A 35 -1.21 -5.49 -12.31
C LEU A 35 -0.52 -4.17 -12.63
N TYR A 36 -1.17 -3.36 -13.47
CA TYR A 36 -0.65 -2.09 -13.96
C TYR A 36 -1.69 -0.99 -13.93
N ASP A 37 -1.21 0.26 -13.90
CA ASP A 37 -2.00 1.47 -14.12
C ASP A 37 -3.29 1.51 -13.31
N ASP A 38 -4.45 1.51 -13.97
CA ASP A 38 -5.75 1.69 -13.35
C ASP A 38 -6.18 0.45 -12.55
N GLU A 39 -5.83 -0.77 -13.00
CA GLU A 39 -6.16 -2.00 -12.27
C GLU A 39 -5.42 -2.05 -10.93
N LEU A 40 -4.11 -1.75 -10.96
CA LEU A 40 -3.31 -1.68 -9.74
C LEU A 40 -3.76 -0.53 -8.84
N TRP A 41 -4.11 0.62 -9.42
CA TRP A 41 -4.60 1.77 -8.67
C TRP A 41 -5.85 1.43 -7.87
N LEU A 42 -6.86 0.88 -8.54
CA LEU A 42 -8.14 0.54 -7.92
C LEU A 42 -7.97 -0.51 -6.82
N LEU A 43 -7.17 -1.55 -7.08
CA LEU A 43 -6.90 -2.58 -6.08
C LEU A 43 -6.16 -2.00 -4.87
N PHE A 44 -5.15 -1.16 -5.10
CA PHE A 44 -4.42 -0.48 -4.02
C PHE A 44 -5.35 0.38 -3.17
N GLN A 45 -6.22 1.16 -3.78
CA GLN A 45 -7.19 1.98 -3.04
C GLN A 45 -8.14 1.14 -2.20
N GLN A 46 -8.65 0.03 -2.76
CA GLN A 46 -9.54 -0.89 -2.06
C GLN A 46 -8.84 -1.53 -0.86
N GLU A 47 -7.69 -2.16 -1.07
CA GLU A 47 -6.98 -2.88 -0.01
C GLU A 47 -6.49 -1.94 1.11
N PHE A 48 -6.12 -0.70 0.77
CA PHE A 48 -5.63 0.29 1.73
C PHE A 48 -6.70 1.30 2.20
N VAL A 49 -7.99 1.08 1.91
CA VAL A 49 -9.07 2.03 2.23
C VAL A 49 -9.18 2.36 3.73
N LEU A 50 -8.89 1.40 4.61
CA LEU A 50 -8.90 1.58 6.07
C LEU A 50 -7.56 2.03 6.64
N TRP A 51 -6.50 2.05 5.82
CA TRP A 51 -5.16 2.42 6.27
C TRP A 51 -5.05 3.95 6.31
N THR A 52 -4.71 4.45 7.50
CA THR A 52 -4.39 5.86 7.72
C THR A 52 -2.87 6.01 7.69
N GLU A 53 -2.39 7.26 7.61
CA GLU A 53 -0.96 7.54 7.76
C GLU A 53 -0.39 6.93 9.06
N GLN A 54 -1.13 7.00 10.17
CA GLN A 54 -0.71 6.45 11.45
C GLN A 54 -0.53 4.93 11.39
N HIS A 55 -1.47 4.20 10.78
CA HIS A 55 -1.34 2.75 10.58
C HIS A 55 -0.12 2.41 9.72
N LEU A 56 0.09 3.16 8.63
CA LEU A 56 1.27 2.99 7.77
C LEU A 56 2.58 3.26 8.52
N ARG A 57 2.63 4.25 9.42
CA ARG A 57 3.82 4.54 10.24
C ARG A 57 4.18 3.42 11.23
N GLN A 58 3.25 2.55 11.59
CA GLN A 58 3.52 1.40 12.46
C GLN A 58 4.19 0.25 11.70
N ALA A 59 4.10 0.24 10.37
CA ALA A 59 4.77 -0.74 9.53
C ALA A 59 6.27 -0.43 9.36
N PRO A 60 7.12 -1.44 9.11
CA PRO A 60 8.54 -1.20 8.87
C PRO A 60 8.78 -0.31 7.65
N MET A 61 9.72 0.62 7.78
CA MET A 61 10.17 1.48 6.69
C MET A 61 10.53 0.72 5.40
N PRO A 62 11.28 -0.41 5.45
CA PRO A 62 11.58 -1.20 4.24
C PRO A 62 10.32 -1.67 3.50
N SER A 63 9.28 -2.07 4.23
CA SER A 63 8.01 -2.53 3.64
C SER A 63 7.29 -1.39 2.92
N LEU A 64 7.25 -0.19 3.51
CA LEU A 64 6.68 1.00 2.89
C LEU A 64 7.45 1.43 1.64
N PHE A 65 8.79 1.36 1.68
CA PHE A 65 9.61 1.63 0.50
C PHE A 65 9.35 0.62 -0.62
N LYS A 66 9.22 -0.67 -0.28
CA LYS A 66 8.91 -1.72 -1.24
C LYS A 66 7.54 -1.48 -1.88
N LEU A 67 6.52 -1.20 -1.08
CA LEU A 67 5.17 -0.87 -1.56
C LEU A 67 5.20 0.30 -2.53
N ARG A 68 5.80 1.44 -2.11
CA ARG A 68 5.92 2.63 -2.96
C ARG A 68 6.69 2.34 -4.25
N LYS A 69 7.73 1.52 -4.20
CA LYS A 69 8.50 1.12 -5.38
C LYS A 69 7.65 0.29 -6.33
N THR A 70 6.95 -0.73 -5.84
CA THR A 70 6.08 -1.59 -6.65
C THR A 70 4.99 -0.78 -7.34
N LEU A 71 4.27 0.06 -6.61
CA LEU A 71 3.21 0.92 -7.18
C LEU A 71 3.76 1.77 -8.34
N ARG A 72 4.88 2.47 -8.12
CA ARG A 72 5.50 3.31 -9.15
C ARG A 72 6.04 2.54 -10.34
N SER A 73 6.66 1.38 -10.11
CA SER A 73 7.18 0.53 -11.17
C SER A 73 6.08 0.00 -12.10
N ASN A 74 4.85 -0.04 -11.60
CA ASN A 74 3.69 -0.57 -12.32
C ASN A 74 2.69 0.52 -12.75
N GLY A 75 3.12 1.80 -12.81
CA GLY A 75 2.30 2.88 -13.37
C GLY A 75 1.43 3.67 -12.38
N VAL A 76 1.46 3.33 -11.09
CA VAL A 76 0.76 4.10 -10.04
C VAL A 76 1.69 5.16 -9.45
N TYR A 77 1.33 6.43 -9.62
CA TYR A 77 2.08 7.53 -9.05
C TYR A 77 1.97 7.54 -7.52
N VAL A 78 3.11 7.69 -6.85
CA VAL A 78 3.22 7.98 -5.42
C VAL A 78 4.42 8.90 -5.25
N ALA A 79 4.29 10.04 -4.56
CA ALA A 79 5.37 11.01 -4.47
C ALA A 79 6.68 10.44 -3.87
N LYS A 80 7.82 10.82 -4.47
CA LYS A 80 9.17 10.54 -3.98
C LYS A 80 9.76 11.84 -3.44
N ASP A 81 9.24 12.28 -2.29
CA ASP A 81 9.83 13.40 -1.56
C ASP A 81 10.60 12.91 -0.32
N GLN A 82 11.17 13.85 0.43
CA GLN A 82 11.97 13.58 1.63
C GLN A 82 11.13 13.20 2.86
N ARG A 83 9.79 13.19 2.75
CA ARG A 83 8.90 12.86 3.86
C ARG A 83 8.91 11.36 4.13
N HIS A 84 8.42 10.98 5.31
CA HIS A 84 8.19 9.58 5.66
C HIS A 84 7.24 8.94 4.62
N PRO A 85 7.55 7.76 4.04
CA PRO A 85 6.81 7.16 2.93
C PRO A 85 5.34 6.85 3.26
N ALA A 86 4.98 6.72 4.53
CA ALA A 86 3.59 6.64 4.97
C ALA A 86 2.72 7.82 4.51
N ILE A 87 3.29 9.03 4.45
CA ILE A 87 2.57 10.25 4.03
C ILE A 87 2.15 10.15 2.56
N PRO A 88 3.07 10.04 1.57
CA PRO A 88 2.68 10.00 0.17
C PRO A 88 1.88 8.73 -0.18
N LEU A 89 2.03 7.63 0.57
CA LEU A 89 1.19 6.44 0.40
C LEU A 89 -0.26 6.69 0.87
N ALA A 90 -0.43 7.40 1.99
CA ALA A 90 -1.75 7.77 2.49
C ALA A 90 -2.43 8.80 1.58
N GLU A 91 -1.67 9.79 1.09
CA GLU A 91 -2.14 10.77 0.12
C GLU A 91 -2.61 10.09 -1.16
N ALA A 92 -1.75 9.26 -1.79
CA ALA A 92 -2.10 8.50 -2.99
C ALA A 92 -3.38 7.67 -2.76
N ARG A 93 -3.45 6.93 -1.65
CA ARG A 93 -4.65 6.15 -1.31
C ARG A 93 -5.93 7.00 -1.15
N ALA A 94 -5.81 8.28 -0.80
CA ALA A 94 -6.94 9.18 -0.61
C ALA A 94 -7.33 10.00 -1.86
N GLU A 95 -6.55 9.92 -2.95
CA GLU A 95 -6.82 10.66 -4.18
C GLU A 95 -8.08 10.16 -4.88
N ALA A 96 -8.93 11.09 -5.33
CA ALA A 96 -10.15 10.75 -6.04
C ALA A 96 -9.88 10.25 -7.48
N GLU A 97 -8.82 10.76 -8.10
CA GLU A 97 -8.40 10.42 -9.46
C GLU A 97 -6.92 10.04 -9.45
N ARG A 98 -6.53 9.08 -10.30
CA ARG A 98 -5.12 8.69 -10.44
C ARG A 98 -4.33 9.88 -10.97
N HIS A 99 -3.25 10.26 -10.30
CA HIS A 99 -2.29 11.21 -10.89
C HIS A 99 -1.69 10.63 -12.17
N GLN A 100 -1.89 11.34 -13.27
CA GLN A 100 -1.11 11.12 -14.48
C GLN A 100 0.30 11.65 -14.24
N TRP A 101 1.31 10.91 -14.70
CA TRP A 101 2.68 11.42 -14.74
C TRP A 101 2.70 12.63 -15.67
N THR A 102 2.73 13.84 -15.10
CA THR A 102 2.98 15.04 -15.88
C THR A 102 4.48 15.08 -16.16
N GLU A 103 4.85 15.07 -17.45
CA GLU A 103 6.23 15.24 -17.92
C GLU A 103 6.87 16.55 -17.44
#